data_AF-A0AAW2VWK0-F1
#
_entry.id   AF-A0AAW2VWK0-F1
#
_cell.length_a   1.000
_cell.length_b   1.000
_cell.length_c   1.000
_cell.angle_alpha   90.00
_cell.angle_beta   90.00
_cell.angle_gamma   90.00
#
_symmetry.space_group_name_H-M   'P 1'
#
loop_
_entity.id
_entity.type
_entity.pdbx_description
1 polymer ?
#
loop_
_entity_poly.entity_id
_entity_poly.type
_entity_poly.pdbx_seq_one_letter_code
_entity_poly.pdbx_strand_id
1 'polypeptide(L)'
;MFGCPLPKGGHFTEYNLSKSQSKLYCLMKRSVFIAISTDQFGKAEVLESKPERHLSEVEKEAWKLLRGAVVNYCGNPVGTVAAADPADKQPLNYDQVFIRDFVPSALAFLLNGEAEIVKNFCSTLCSYSPGQGLMPASFKVRTVPLDGRVGEFEDVLDPDFGESAIGRVAPVDSGLWWIILLRAYGKLTGDYTLQERVDVQTDQIPGWLVDWIPETGGYFIGNLQPAHMDFRFFTLGNLWAIVSSLSTSKQSEGILNLIEEKWDDIVAQMPLKICYPALEHEEWRIVTGGDPKNTPWSYHNGGSWPTLLWQFTLACIKMERPELARKAVALAEKRLPVDHWPEYYDTRYGRFIGKQARLHQTWTIAGYLTSKLLLDNPQLASILSWNEDYELLENCVCGLKSGRKKCSRLTARSHVAD
;
A
#
# COMPACT_ATOMS: atom_id res chain seq x y z
N MET A 1 -9.22 23.17 -5.77
CA MET A 1 -10.48 23.40 -5.03
C MET A 1 -10.65 22.22 -4.10
N PHE A 2 -10.51 22.31 -2.78
CA PHE A 2 -10.90 23.37 -1.87
C PHE A 2 -9.90 23.55 -0.74
N GLY A 3 -9.66 24.81 -0.39
CA GLY A 3 -9.10 25.20 0.89
C GLY A 3 -10.13 25.03 2.01
N CYS A 4 -9.59 24.94 3.21
CA CYS A 4 -10.29 24.89 4.49
C CYS A 4 -11.13 26.15 4.73
N PRO A 5 -12.39 26.06 5.18
CA PRO A 5 -13.02 27.10 5.98
C PRO A 5 -12.87 26.75 7.48
N LEU A 6 -12.15 27.59 8.21
CA LEU A 6 -12.16 27.62 9.68
C LEU A 6 -13.56 28.01 10.18
N PRO A 7 -14.18 27.26 11.12
CA PRO A 7 -15.40 27.73 11.78
C PRO A 7 -15.05 28.61 12.98
N LYS A 8 -15.51 29.87 12.97
CA LYS A 8 -15.72 30.67 14.18
C LYS A 8 -17.11 30.34 14.74
N GLY A 9 -17.19 29.97 16.01
CA GLY A 9 -18.43 29.99 16.79
C GLY A 9 -19.23 28.68 16.82
N GLY A 10 -18.76 27.71 17.59
CA GLY A 10 -19.58 27.01 18.61
C GLY A 10 -20.91 26.35 18.26
N HIS A 11 -21.23 26.01 17.02
CA HIS A 11 -22.40 25.17 16.70
C HIS A 11 -22.08 24.09 15.66
N PHE A 12 -22.36 22.83 16.01
CA PHE A 12 -22.25 21.65 15.16
C PHE A 12 -23.48 21.53 14.24
N THR A 13 -23.26 21.44 12.94
CA THR A 13 -24.28 21.02 11.96
C THR A 13 -23.98 19.59 11.49
N GLU A 14 -25.00 18.73 11.49
CA GLU A 14 -24.95 17.38 10.91
C GLU A 14 -24.50 17.44 9.44
N TYR A 15 -23.52 16.61 9.05
CA TYR A 15 -23.15 16.45 7.66
C TYR A 15 -24.23 15.65 6.92
N ASN A 16 -24.80 16.25 5.87
CA ASN A 16 -25.61 15.56 4.87
C ASN A 16 -24.73 14.61 4.04
N LEU A 17 -24.46 13.41 4.56
CA LEU A 17 -23.99 12.30 3.73
C LEU A 17 -25.13 11.88 2.80
N SER A 18 -24.85 11.80 1.50
CA SER A 18 -25.81 11.28 0.53
C SER A 18 -26.21 9.83 0.88
N LYS A 19 -27.45 9.42 0.57
CA LYS A 19 -27.94 8.03 0.81
C LYS A 19 -27.00 6.94 0.27
N SER A 20 -26.22 7.25 -0.77
CA SER A 20 -25.19 6.40 -1.37
C SER A 20 -23.93 6.28 -0.49
N GLN A 21 -23.47 7.37 0.12
CA GLN A 21 -22.34 7.36 1.06
C GLN A 21 -22.69 6.57 2.34
N SER A 22 -23.90 6.72 2.87
CA SER A 22 -24.35 5.91 4.02
C SER A 22 -24.50 4.42 3.67
N LYS A 23 -24.88 4.09 2.43
CA LYS A 23 -24.93 2.70 1.94
C LYS A 23 -23.56 2.07 1.77
N LEU A 24 -22.60 2.82 1.24
CA LEU A 24 -21.22 2.35 1.05
C LEU A 24 -20.48 2.22 2.39
N TYR A 25 -20.69 3.15 3.32
CA TYR A 25 -20.24 3.01 4.71
C TYR A 25 -20.86 1.80 5.38
N CYS A 26 -22.15 1.51 5.16
CA CYS A 26 -22.80 0.28 5.61
C CYS A 26 -22.30 -0.98 4.88
N LEU A 27 -21.89 -0.89 3.61
CA LEU A 27 -21.33 -2.00 2.83
C LEU A 27 -19.91 -2.31 3.27
N MET A 28 -19.06 -1.29 3.47
CA MET A 28 -17.72 -1.45 4.05
C MET A 28 -17.80 -1.90 5.51
N LYS A 29 -18.74 -1.35 6.31
CA LYS A 29 -19.03 -1.91 7.64
C LYS A 29 -19.48 -3.36 7.53
N ARG A 30 -20.33 -3.76 6.57
CA ARG A 30 -20.74 -5.15 6.38
C ARG A 30 -19.61 -6.04 5.85
N SER A 31 -18.76 -5.58 4.94
CA SER A 31 -17.64 -6.37 4.40
C SER A 31 -16.50 -6.50 5.42
N VAL A 32 -16.28 -5.48 6.25
CA VAL A 32 -15.37 -5.53 7.41
C VAL A 32 -16.00 -6.32 8.58
N PHE A 33 -17.32 -6.25 8.82
CA PHE A 33 -18.00 -7.09 9.82
C PHE A 33 -18.18 -8.55 9.37
N ILE A 34 -18.33 -8.82 8.08
CA ILE A 34 -18.37 -10.19 7.54
C ILE A 34 -16.98 -10.82 7.66
N ALA A 35 -15.91 -10.02 7.58
CA ALA A 35 -14.54 -10.45 7.92
C ALA A 35 -14.32 -10.74 9.43
N ILE A 36 -15.26 -10.34 10.30
CA ILE A 36 -15.31 -10.71 11.74
C ILE A 36 -16.61 -11.49 12.03
N SER A 37 -17.18 -12.16 11.03
CA SER A 37 -18.15 -13.21 11.30
C SER A 37 -17.35 -14.47 11.63
N THR A 38 -17.43 -14.89 12.88
CA THR A 38 -16.81 -16.09 13.44
C THR A 38 -17.21 -17.39 12.74
N ASP A 39 -18.13 -17.35 11.77
CA ASP A 39 -18.70 -18.53 11.11
C ASP A 39 -17.95 -19.00 9.85
N GLN A 40 -16.97 -18.24 9.34
CA GLN A 40 -16.01 -18.75 8.32
C GLN A 40 -14.64 -19.09 8.88
N PHE A 41 -14.41 -18.81 10.18
CA PHE A 41 -13.35 -19.47 10.94
C PHE A 41 -13.79 -20.90 11.29
N GLY A 42 -14.08 -21.72 10.27
CA GLY A 42 -13.97 -23.16 10.45
C GLY A 42 -12.58 -23.39 11.00
N LYS A 43 -12.50 -23.90 12.25
CA LYS A 43 -11.26 -24.13 13.00
C LYS A 43 -10.14 -24.43 12.03
N ALA A 44 -9.33 -23.42 11.72
CA ALA A 44 -8.11 -23.67 10.99
C ALA A 44 -7.33 -24.58 11.92
N GLU A 45 -7.15 -25.85 11.53
CA GLU A 45 -6.19 -26.79 12.12
C GLU A 45 -4.75 -26.28 11.88
N VAL A 46 -4.52 -25.00 12.15
CA VAL A 46 -3.25 -24.31 12.00
C VAL A 46 -2.88 -23.90 13.40
N LEU A 47 -2.36 -24.87 14.15
CA LEU A 47 -1.42 -24.74 15.27
C LEU A 47 -1.22 -26.13 15.93
N GLU A 48 -1.15 -27.21 15.14
CA GLU A 48 -0.44 -28.40 15.60
C GLU A 48 1.07 -28.13 15.57
N SER A 49 1.77 -28.67 16.57
CA SER A 49 3.17 -28.36 16.91
C SER A 49 4.08 -28.35 15.69
N LYS A 50 4.47 -27.15 15.25
CA LYS A 50 5.47 -26.97 14.18
C LYS A 50 6.82 -27.54 14.66
N PRO A 51 7.56 -28.25 13.80
CA PRO A 51 8.96 -28.56 14.07
C PRO A 51 9.73 -27.26 14.27
N GLU A 52 10.67 -27.27 15.22
CA GLU A 52 11.45 -26.11 15.62
C GLU A 52 12.24 -25.57 14.40
N ARG A 53 11.86 -24.38 13.90
CA ARG A 53 12.50 -23.77 12.72
C ARG A 53 13.93 -23.37 13.06
N HIS A 54 14.90 -23.90 12.33
CA HIS A 54 16.28 -23.45 12.42
C HIS A 54 16.46 -22.07 11.76
N LEU A 55 16.45 -21.02 12.56
CA LEU A 55 16.63 -19.63 12.10
C LEU A 55 18.10 -19.38 11.72
N SER A 56 18.34 -18.69 10.60
CA SER A 56 19.66 -18.13 10.29
C SER A 56 20.06 -17.03 11.28
N GLU A 57 21.35 -16.70 11.38
CA GLU A 57 21.82 -15.62 12.25
C GLU A 57 21.19 -14.27 11.87
N VAL A 58 20.98 -14.02 10.58
CA VAL A 58 20.31 -12.80 10.10
C VAL A 58 18.85 -12.75 10.56
N GLU A 59 18.13 -13.87 10.52
CA GLU A 59 16.76 -13.95 11.04
C GLU A 59 16.69 -13.77 12.56
N LYS A 60 17.66 -14.33 13.31
CA LYS A 60 17.74 -14.14 14.77
C LYS A 60 17.96 -12.67 15.12
N GLU A 61 18.86 -11.99 14.41
CA GLU A 61 19.10 -10.56 14.57
C GLU A 61 17.84 -9.75 14.23
N ALA A 62 17.22 -10.03 13.08
CA ALA A 62 16.00 -9.36 12.64
C ALA A 62 14.86 -9.50 13.67
N TRP A 63 14.65 -10.71 14.22
CA TRP A 63 13.66 -10.93 15.27
C TRP A 63 13.97 -10.19 16.56
N LYS A 64 15.25 -10.12 16.96
CA LYS A 64 15.67 -9.33 18.12
C LYS A 64 15.36 -7.85 17.93
N LEU A 65 15.65 -7.30 16.75
CA LEU A 65 15.35 -5.90 16.43
C LEU A 65 13.86 -5.63 16.37
N LEU A 66 13.07 -6.50 15.72
CA LEU A 66 11.62 -6.35 15.62
C LEU A 66 10.94 -6.39 16.99
N ARG A 67 11.35 -7.31 17.88
CA ARG A 67 10.84 -7.37 19.26
C ARG A 67 11.28 -6.16 20.10
N GLY A 68 12.48 -5.64 19.84
CA GLY A 68 12.96 -4.41 20.47
C GLY A 68 12.18 -3.14 20.05
N ALA A 69 11.49 -3.19 18.90
CA ALA A 69 10.67 -2.09 18.40
C ALA A 69 9.21 -2.10 18.91
N VAL A 70 8.82 -3.08 19.72
CA VAL A 70 7.45 -3.21 20.24
C VAL A 70 7.10 -2.08 21.21
N VAL A 71 5.94 -1.48 20.99
CA VAL A 71 5.35 -0.45 21.86
C VAL A 71 4.30 -1.10 22.74
N ASN A 72 4.41 -0.87 24.06
CA ASN A 72 3.43 -1.31 25.04
C ASN A 72 2.52 -0.15 25.47
N TYR A 73 1.27 -0.47 25.76
CA TYR A 73 0.27 0.43 26.35
C TYR A 73 -0.44 -0.31 27.48
N CYS A 74 -0.39 0.25 28.69
CA CYS A 74 -0.91 -0.42 29.90
C CYS A 74 -0.38 -1.85 30.08
N GLY A 75 0.90 -2.07 29.78
CA GLY A 75 1.56 -3.38 29.88
C GLY A 75 1.25 -4.37 28.74
N ASN A 76 0.39 -4.00 27.78
CA ASN A 76 0.05 -4.85 26.63
C ASN A 76 0.75 -4.36 25.36
N PRO A 77 1.28 -5.25 24.51
CA PRO A 77 1.89 -4.85 23.25
C PRO A 77 0.81 -4.36 22.29
N VAL A 78 0.96 -3.15 21.74
CA VAL A 78 -0.06 -2.49 20.89
C VAL A 78 0.45 -2.05 19.53
N GLY A 79 1.71 -2.31 19.18
CA GLY A 79 2.26 -1.91 17.89
C GLY A 79 3.77 -1.96 17.87
N THR A 80 4.38 -1.41 16.81
CA THR A 80 5.83 -1.23 16.72
C THR A 80 6.16 0.20 16.27
N VAL A 81 7.23 0.80 16.80
CA VAL A 81 7.72 2.11 16.34
C VAL A 81 8.18 2.06 14.88
N ALA A 82 8.21 3.19 14.18
CA ALA A 82 8.65 3.23 12.78
C ALA A 82 10.14 2.91 12.62
N ALA A 83 11.00 3.48 13.48
CA ALA A 83 12.42 3.18 13.53
C ALA A 83 12.95 3.16 14.97
N ALA A 84 13.86 2.23 15.24
CA ALA A 84 14.61 2.15 16.50
C ALA A 84 16.09 2.47 16.28
N ASP A 85 16.35 3.62 15.63
CA ASP A 85 17.70 4.07 15.30
C ASP A 85 18.44 4.56 16.57
N PRO A 86 19.51 3.89 17.01
CA PRO A 86 20.23 4.28 18.23
C PRO A 86 21.01 5.59 18.08
N ALA A 87 21.32 5.99 16.83
CA ALA A 87 22.08 7.19 16.53
C ALA A 87 21.19 8.43 16.36
N ASP A 88 19.87 8.26 16.27
CA ASP A 88 18.95 9.36 16.04
C ASP A 88 18.70 10.16 17.32
N LYS A 89 19.20 11.39 17.34
CA LYS A 89 19.04 12.34 18.46
C LYS A 89 17.69 13.05 18.43
N GLN A 90 16.99 13.05 17.30
CA GLN A 90 15.71 13.71 17.11
C GLN A 90 14.80 12.85 16.22
N PRO A 91 14.09 11.87 16.81
CA PRO A 91 13.34 10.87 16.06
C PRO A 91 12.15 11.44 15.25
N LEU A 92 11.86 12.75 15.36
CA LEU A 92 10.69 13.40 14.74
C LEU A 92 9.41 12.62 15.04
N ASN A 93 8.81 11.99 14.03
CA ASN A 93 7.64 11.11 14.14
C ASN A 93 7.97 9.62 13.99
N TYR A 94 9.24 9.23 13.80
CA TYR A 94 9.65 7.83 13.62
C TYR A 94 9.63 7.02 14.93
N ASP A 95 9.42 7.67 16.07
CA ASP A 95 9.13 7.03 17.36
C ASP A 95 7.64 6.66 17.54
N GLN A 96 6.80 6.91 16.53
CA GLN A 96 5.37 6.61 16.55
C GLN A 96 5.04 5.27 15.90
N VAL A 97 3.86 4.74 16.22
CA VAL A 97 3.28 3.57 15.54
C VAL A 97 2.49 4.04 14.34
N PHE A 98 3.04 3.87 13.14
CA PHE A 98 2.31 4.10 11.88
C PHE A 98 1.54 2.85 11.48
N ILE A 99 0.31 3.04 10.99
CA ILE A 99 -0.54 1.92 10.57
C ILE A 99 0.15 1.13 9.44
N ARG A 100 0.62 1.83 8.40
CA ARG A 100 1.26 1.20 7.23
C ARG A 100 2.55 0.47 7.59
N ASP A 101 3.33 1.00 8.54
CA ASP A 101 4.60 0.43 8.98
C ASP A 101 4.36 -0.81 9.86
N PHE A 102 3.24 -0.84 10.61
CA PHE A 102 2.87 -1.98 11.44
C PHE A 102 2.31 -3.16 10.64
N VAL A 103 1.77 -2.97 9.43
CA VAL A 103 1.24 -4.09 8.61
C VAL A 103 2.24 -5.25 8.43
N PRO A 104 3.48 -5.05 7.95
CA PRO A 104 4.45 -6.13 7.85
C PRO A 104 4.83 -6.72 9.22
N SER A 105 4.91 -5.90 10.29
CA SER A 105 5.15 -6.40 11.65
C SER A 105 4.03 -7.34 12.12
N ALA A 106 2.78 -6.93 11.92
CA ALA A 106 1.60 -7.71 12.25
C ALA A 106 1.59 -9.05 11.52
N LEU A 107 1.90 -9.05 10.22
CA LEU A 107 2.03 -10.28 9.43
C LEU A 107 3.14 -11.18 9.97
N ALA A 108 4.33 -10.64 10.26
CA ALA A 108 5.42 -11.42 10.85
C ALA A 108 5.01 -12.07 12.18
N PHE A 109 4.40 -11.31 13.10
CA PHE A 109 3.92 -11.85 14.38
C PHE A 109 2.82 -12.90 14.20
N LEU A 110 1.83 -12.66 13.34
CA LEU A 110 0.77 -13.63 13.05
C LEU A 110 1.32 -14.95 12.48
N LEU A 111 2.21 -14.86 11.50
CA LEU A 111 2.84 -16.03 10.88
C LEU A 111 3.73 -16.80 11.87
N ASN A 112 4.25 -16.11 12.90
CA ASN A 112 4.99 -16.70 14.01
C ASN A 112 4.10 -17.22 15.16
N GLY A 113 2.77 -17.04 15.09
CA GLY A 113 1.82 -17.46 16.12
C GLY A 113 1.62 -16.47 17.27
N GLU A 114 2.19 -15.26 17.19
CA GLU A 114 2.13 -14.21 18.20
C GLU A 114 0.96 -13.24 17.91
N ALA A 115 -0.29 -13.71 17.98
CA ALA A 115 -1.46 -12.93 17.55
C ALA A 115 -1.90 -11.81 18.51
N GLU A 116 -1.40 -11.80 19.75
CA GLU A 116 -1.85 -10.89 20.82
C GLU A 116 -1.61 -9.41 20.48
N ILE A 117 -0.40 -9.07 19.99
CA ILE A 117 -0.05 -7.70 19.61
C ILE A 117 -0.97 -7.15 18.52
N VAL A 118 -1.36 -7.99 17.55
CA VAL A 118 -2.25 -7.58 16.45
C VAL A 118 -3.66 -7.36 16.94
N LYS A 119 -4.15 -8.24 17.83
CA LYS A 119 -5.46 -8.07 18.48
C LYS A 119 -5.51 -6.75 19.25
N ASN A 120 -4.49 -6.47 20.06
CA ASN A 120 -4.41 -5.27 20.87
C ASN A 120 -4.29 -3.99 20.03
N PHE A 121 -3.49 -4.01 18.95
CA PHE A 121 -3.41 -2.90 17.99
C PHE A 121 -4.77 -2.58 17.36
N CYS A 122 -5.49 -3.60 16.87
CA CYS A 122 -6.82 -3.43 16.29
C CYS A 122 -7.83 -2.88 17.31
N SER A 123 -7.83 -3.41 18.55
CA SER A 123 -8.66 -2.89 19.64
C SER A 123 -8.35 -1.42 19.94
N THR A 124 -7.07 -1.07 19.98
CA THR A 124 -6.62 0.31 20.21
C THR A 124 -7.12 1.24 19.11
N LEU A 125 -6.92 0.90 17.83
CA LEU A 125 -7.40 1.71 16.71
C LEU A 125 -8.93 1.88 16.70
N CYS A 126 -9.69 0.83 17.00
CA CYS A 126 -11.14 0.88 17.07
C CYS A 126 -11.64 1.90 18.13
N SER A 127 -10.91 2.10 19.22
CA SER A 127 -11.23 3.11 20.24
C SER A 127 -11.10 4.55 19.75
N TYR A 128 -10.35 4.80 18.66
CA TYR A 128 -10.06 6.14 18.13
C TYR A 128 -10.87 6.53 16.90
N SER A 129 -11.72 5.66 16.36
CA SER A 129 -12.54 6.05 15.20
C SER A 129 -13.45 7.20 15.64
N PRO A 130 -13.18 8.46 15.23
CA PRO A 130 -14.14 9.53 15.43
C PRO A 130 -15.38 9.08 14.65
N GLY A 131 -16.59 9.46 15.06
CA GLY A 131 -17.87 8.96 14.50
C GLY A 131 -18.11 9.11 12.98
N GLN A 132 -17.07 9.37 12.19
CA GLN A 132 -17.02 9.55 10.75
C GLN A 132 -16.13 8.52 10.00
N GLY A 133 -15.48 7.57 10.68
CA GLY A 133 -14.73 6.49 10.01
C GLY A 133 -13.35 6.85 9.46
N LEU A 134 -12.79 8.00 9.87
CA LEU A 134 -11.40 8.37 9.59
C LEU A 134 -10.44 7.58 10.51
N MET A 135 -9.38 7.00 9.93
CA MET A 135 -8.30 6.34 10.65
C MET A 135 -7.09 7.28 10.78
N PRO A 136 -6.41 7.33 11.94
CA PRO A 136 -5.21 8.14 12.11
C PRO A 136 -4.05 7.60 11.25
N ALA A 137 -3.12 8.47 10.86
CA ALA A 137 -1.91 8.05 10.13
C ALA A 137 -0.93 7.31 11.07
N SER A 138 -0.80 7.79 12.30
CA SER A 138 0.03 7.22 13.36
C SER A 138 -0.52 7.55 14.75
N PHE A 139 0.01 6.92 15.80
CA PHE A 139 -0.23 7.31 17.19
C PHE A 139 1.03 7.15 18.05
N LYS A 140 1.11 7.91 19.14
CA LYS A 140 2.18 7.82 20.15
C LYS A 140 1.60 7.51 21.53
N VAL A 141 2.27 6.67 22.31
CA VAL A 141 1.99 6.53 23.75
C VAL A 141 2.79 7.58 24.51
N ARG A 142 2.12 8.42 25.31
CA ARG A 142 2.76 9.37 26.22
C ARG A 142 2.41 9.02 27.66
N THR A 143 3.42 8.84 28.47
CA THR A 143 3.26 8.69 29.92
C THR A 143 3.17 10.08 30.55
N VAL A 144 2.00 10.48 31.04
CA VAL A 144 1.73 11.77 31.69
C VAL A 144 1.55 11.59 33.20
N PRO A 145 2.03 12.53 34.03
CA PRO A 145 1.78 12.48 35.48
C PRO A 145 0.28 12.71 35.75
N LEU A 146 -0.32 11.89 36.63
CA LEU A 146 -1.70 12.04 37.05
C LEU A 146 -1.86 13.30 37.91
N ASP A 147 -2.77 14.19 37.50
CA ASP A 147 -3.04 15.44 38.23
C ASP A 147 -3.46 15.15 39.68
N GLY A 148 -2.64 15.59 40.63
CA GLY A 148 -2.92 15.54 42.06
C GLY A 148 -2.32 14.36 42.84
N ARG A 149 -1.54 13.46 42.23
CA ARG A 149 -0.84 12.37 42.97
C ARG A 149 0.62 12.24 42.54
N VAL A 150 1.52 12.63 43.44
CA VAL A 150 2.97 12.56 43.21
C VAL A 150 3.40 11.09 43.09
N GLY A 151 3.84 10.68 41.90
CA GLY A 151 4.42 9.36 41.63
C GLY A 151 3.53 8.38 40.84
N GLU A 152 2.29 8.76 40.51
CA GLU A 152 1.41 7.97 39.62
C GLU A 152 1.44 8.57 38.20
N PHE A 153 1.61 7.71 37.20
CA PHE A 153 1.62 8.09 35.79
C PHE A 153 0.49 7.38 35.05
N GLU A 154 -0.11 8.05 34.08
CA GLU A 154 -1.11 7.50 33.16
C GLU A 154 -0.54 7.47 31.75
N ASP A 155 -0.68 6.33 31.06
CA ASP A 155 -0.37 6.26 29.65
C ASP A 155 -1.56 6.83 28.86
N VAL A 156 -1.31 7.85 28.06
CA VAL A 156 -2.29 8.49 27.18
C VAL A 156 -1.84 8.30 25.74
N LEU A 157 -2.75 7.82 24.90
CA LEU A 157 -2.53 7.70 23.46
C LEU A 157 -2.81 9.04 22.76
N ASP A 158 -1.88 9.46 21.91
CA ASP A 158 -1.87 10.72 21.17
C ASP A 158 -1.92 10.41 19.66
N PRO A 159 -3.12 10.40 19.02
CA PRO A 159 -3.29 10.06 17.60
C PRO A 159 -2.95 11.24 16.67
N ASP A 160 -2.23 10.98 15.58
CA ASP A 160 -1.96 11.95 14.51
C ASP A 160 -2.78 11.63 13.26
N PHE A 161 -3.71 12.51 12.91
CA PHE A 161 -4.55 12.42 11.71
C PHE A 161 -3.93 13.09 10.47
N GLY A 162 -2.64 13.45 10.54
CA GLY A 162 -1.91 14.17 9.50
C GLY A 162 -1.68 15.65 9.82
N GLU A 163 -2.06 16.10 11.02
CA GLU A 163 -1.86 17.48 11.48
C GLU A 163 -0.40 17.74 11.88
N SER A 164 0.32 16.68 12.29
CA SER A 164 1.77 16.72 12.56
C SER A 164 2.62 16.24 11.39
N ALA A 165 2.01 15.79 10.28
CA ALA A 165 2.73 15.39 9.08
C ALA A 165 3.31 16.59 8.32
N ILE A 166 4.56 16.48 7.87
CA ILE A 166 5.19 17.50 7.00
C ILE A 166 4.33 17.62 5.73
N GLY A 167 3.73 18.79 5.52
CA GLY A 167 2.86 19.08 4.38
C GLY A 167 1.36 18.85 4.59
N ARG A 168 0.91 18.47 5.81
CA ARG A 168 -0.52 18.23 6.13
C ARG A 168 -1.24 17.32 5.13
N VAL A 169 -0.57 16.22 4.79
CA VAL A 169 -1.04 15.28 3.77
C VAL A 169 -2.15 14.41 4.35
N ALA A 170 -3.37 14.57 3.85
CA ALA A 170 -4.45 13.61 4.12
C ALA A 170 -4.17 12.30 3.35
N PRO A 171 -4.45 11.11 3.92
CA PRO A 171 -4.36 9.85 3.18
C PRO A 171 -5.56 9.75 2.22
N VAL A 172 -5.41 10.32 1.03
CA VAL A 172 -6.45 10.44 -0.01
C VAL A 172 -6.45 9.18 -0.88
N ASP A 173 -7.08 8.12 -0.41
CA ASP A 173 -7.61 7.00 -1.22
C ASP A 173 -8.81 7.42 -2.09
N SER A 174 -9.15 8.72 -2.14
CA SER A 174 -10.29 9.28 -2.84
C SER A 174 -10.19 9.22 -4.38
N GLY A 175 -8.99 9.02 -4.94
CA GLY A 175 -8.79 8.76 -6.37
C GLY A 175 -9.34 7.41 -6.84
N LEU A 176 -9.38 6.41 -5.94
CA LEU A 176 -9.90 5.08 -6.23
C LEU A 176 -11.42 5.10 -6.47
N TRP A 177 -12.16 5.97 -5.79
CA TRP A 177 -13.61 6.10 -5.93
C TRP A 177 -14.04 6.72 -7.26
N TRP A 178 -13.25 7.63 -7.83
CA TRP A 178 -13.58 8.27 -9.11
C TRP A 178 -13.48 7.29 -10.28
N ILE A 179 -12.45 6.42 -10.28
CA ILE A 179 -12.24 5.38 -11.30
C ILE A 179 -13.37 4.32 -11.23
N ILE A 180 -13.77 3.95 -10.01
CA ILE A 180 -14.90 3.04 -9.78
C ILE A 180 -16.23 3.66 -10.25
N LEU A 181 -16.42 4.97 -10.02
CA LEU A 181 -17.63 5.70 -10.42
C LEU A 181 -17.74 5.86 -11.95
N LEU A 182 -16.63 6.14 -12.63
CA LEU A 182 -16.56 6.29 -14.09
C LEU A 182 -16.85 4.96 -14.81
N ARG A 183 -16.40 3.85 -14.22
CA ARG A 183 -16.71 2.48 -14.68
C ARG A 183 -18.18 2.11 -14.42
N ALA A 184 -18.71 2.47 -13.25
CA ALA A 184 -20.12 2.23 -12.91
C ALA A 184 -21.07 3.06 -13.78
N TYR A 185 -20.73 4.31 -14.09
CA TYR A 185 -21.51 5.19 -14.95
C TYR A 185 -21.67 4.60 -16.35
N GLY A 186 -20.57 4.26 -17.04
CA GLY A 186 -20.64 3.66 -18.38
C GLY A 186 -21.41 2.33 -18.42
N LYS A 187 -21.33 1.55 -17.34
CA LYS A 187 -22.07 0.28 -17.19
C LYS A 187 -23.57 0.47 -16.93
N LEU A 188 -23.97 1.54 -16.25
CA LEU A 188 -25.37 1.78 -15.86
C LEU A 188 -26.15 2.61 -16.88
N THR A 189 -25.49 3.51 -17.60
CA THR A 189 -26.13 4.39 -18.58
C THR A 189 -26.07 3.85 -20.01
N GLY A 190 -25.14 2.92 -20.28
CA GLY A 190 -24.79 2.51 -21.65
C GLY A 190 -24.12 3.64 -22.46
N ASP A 191 -23.83 4.78 -21.82
CA ASP A 191 -23.17 5.93 -22.41
C ASP A 191 -21.67 5.84 -22.16
N TYR A 192 -20.96 5.30 -23.16
CA TYR A 192 -19.50 5.22 -23.19
C TYR A 192 -18.85 6.48 -23.78
N THR A 193 -19.61 7.50 -24.20
CA THR A 193 -19.05 8.70 -24.85
C THR A 193 -18.16 9.52 -23.91
N LEU A 194 -18.32 9.34 -22.59
CA LEU A 194 -17.46 9.88 -21.53
C LEU A 194 -16.13 9.09 -21.36
N GLN A 195 -16.09 7.82 -21.77
CA GLN A 195 -14.88 6.99 -21.83
C GLN A 195 -14.14 7.13 -23.18
N GLU A 196 -14.87 7.45 -24.24
CA GLU A 196 -14.35 7.66 -25.61
C GLU A 196 -13.74 9.05 -25.85
N ARG A 197 -13.48 9.83 -24.80
CA ARG A 197 -12.78 11.13 -24.89
C ARG A 197 -11.55 11.21 -23.99
N VAL A 198 -10.68 10.20 -24.08
CA VAL A 198 -9.28 10.40 -23.68
C VAL A 198 -8.53 10.75 -24.96
N ASP A 199 -8.50 12.03 -25.31
CA ASP A 199 -7.64 12.54 -26.36
C ASP A 199 -6.20 12.50 -25.82
N VAL A 200 -5.54 11.37 -26.04
CA VAL A 200 -4.12 11.22 -25.76
C VAL A 200 -3.38 11.80 -26.95
N GLN A 201 -2.70 12.92 -26.75
CA GLN A 201 -1.68 13.35 -27.70
C GLN A 201 -0.53 12.33 -27.65
N THR A 202 -0.26 11.65 -28.76
CA THR A 202 0.84 10.67 -28.87
C THR A 202 2.20 11.26 -28.51
N ASP A 203 2.35 12.57 -28.67
CA ASP A 203 3.55 13.34 -28.30
C ASP A 203 3.80 13.38 -26.78
N GLN A 204 2.84 12.95 -25.95
CA GLN A 204 2.99 12.87 -24.49
C GLN A 204 3.55 11.53 -24.01
N ILE A 205 3.76 10.55 -24.90
CA ILE A 205 4.41 9.29 -24.54
C ILE A 205 5.90 9.57 -24.37
N PRO A 206 6.48 9.35 -23.17
CA PRO A 206 7.88 9.68 -22.95
C PRO A 206 8.77 8.72 -23.74
N GLY A 207 9.82 9.26 -24.38
CA GLY A 207 10.70 8.47 -25.25
C GLY A 207 11.33 7.26 -24.55
N TRP A 208 11.64 7.38 -23.26
CA TRP A 208 12.20 6.26 -22.48
C TRP A 208 11.27 5.04 -22.42
N LEU A 209 9.95 5.21 -22.48
CA LEU A 209 8.99 4.12 -22.32
C LEU A 209 9.04 3.17 -23.52
N VAL A 210 9.21 3.73 -24.72
CA VAL A 210 9.26 2.95 -25.97
C VAL A 210 10.47 2.02 -25.97
N ASP A 211 11.61 2.50 -25.47
CA ASP A 211 12.85 1.72 -25.37
C ASP A 211 12.86 0.79 -24.15
N TRP A 212 12.11 1.14 -23.11
CA TRP A 212 12.11 0.40 -21.85
C TRP A 212 11.09 -0.74 -21.82
N ILE A 213 9.92 -0.64 -22.44
CA ILE A 213 8.94 -1.72 -22.37
C ILE A 213 9.43 -2.98 -23.13
N PRO A 214 9.41 -4.18 -22.52
CA PRO A 214 9.86 -5.41 -23.18
C PRO A 214 8.87 -5.92 -24.23
N GLU A 215 9.34 -6.84 -25.09
CA GLU A 215 8.47 -7.54 -26.06
C GLU A 215 7.43 -8.42 -25.35
N THR A 216 7.80 -9.00 -24.20
CA THR A 216 6.94 -9.82 -23.35
C THR A 216 6.79 -9.21 -21.96
N GLY A 217 5.59 -8.74 -21.63
CA GLY A 217 5.31 -8.16 -20.31
C GLY A 217 4.40 -6.95 -20.39
N GLY A 218 4.12 -6.35 -19.24
CA GLY A 218 3.32 -5.13 -19.16
C GLY A 218 2.98 -4.78 -17.71
N TYR A 219 2.45 -3.57 -17.50
CA TYR A 219 2.11 -3.08 -16.18
C TYR A 219 0.94 -2.09 -16.24
N PHE A 220 0.32 -1.84 -15.09
CA PHE A 220 -0.61 -0.73 -14.93
C PHE A 220 0.16 0.59 -14.77
N ILE A 221 -0.16 1.56 -15.63
CA ILE A 221 0.38 2.93 -15.56
C ILE A 221 0.08 3.57 -14.20
N GLY A 222 0.96 4.46 -13.76
CA GLY A 222 0.89 5.07 -12.43
C GLY A 222 -0.32 5.97 -12.20
N ASN A 223 -0.77 6.69 -13.23
CA ASN A 223 -1.93 7.56 -13.12
C ASN A 223 -2.59 7.85 -14.47
N LEU A 224 -3.90 8.07 -14.45
CA LEU A 224 -4.71 8.48 -15.60
C LEU A 224 -5.64 9.61 -15.17
N GLN A 225 -5.45 10.78 -15.79
CA GLN A 225 -6.24 12.00 -15.58
C GLN A 225 -6.65 12.57 -16.95
N PRO A 226 -7.68 13.44 -17.02
CA PRO A 226 -8.01 14.14 -18.26
C PRO A 226 -6.78 14.83 -18.85
N ALA A 227 -6.41 14.45 -20.08
CA ALA A 227 -5.23 14.95 -20.80
C ALA A 227 -3.86 14.71 -20.12
N HIS A 228 -3.76 13.80 -19.14
CA HIS A 228 -2.48 13.47 -18.51
C HIS A 228 -2.39 11.99 -18.12
N MET A 229 -1.32 11.34 -18.53
CA MET A 229 -0.97 9.97 -18.12
C MET A 229 0.40 9.96 -17.49
N ASP A 230 0.49 9.39 -16.29
CA ASP A 230 1.76 9.10 -15.65
C ASP A 230 2.14 7.66 -16.00
N PHE A 231 3.07 7.53 -16.94
CA PHE A 231 3.54 6.25 -17.42
C PHE A 231 4.55 5.58 -16.47
N ARG A 232 4.94 6.20 -15.36
CA ARG A 232 5.90 5.56 -14.44
C ARG A 232 5.34 4.25 -13.91
N PHE A 233 6.22 3.26 -13.78
CA PHE A 233 5.93 2.02 -13.09
C PHE A 233 5.92 2.29 -11.58
N PHE A 234 4.83 1.95 -10.91
CA PHE A 234 4.74 1.98 -9.44
C PHE A 234 4.60 0.57 -8.89
N THR A 235 5.60 0.15 -8.12
CA THR A 235 5.75 -1.24 -7.66
C THR A 235 4.59 -1.65 -6.77
N LEU A 236 4.28 -0.87 -5.74
CA LEU A 236 3.24 -1.22 -4.77
C LEU A 236 1.87 -1.43 -5.44
N GLY A 237 1.48 -0.54 -6.36
CA GLY A 237 0.19 -0.64 -7.06
C GLY A 237 0.10 -1.89 -7.95
N ASN A 238 1.17 -2.19 -8.70
CA ASN A 238 1.21 -3.37 -9.57
C ASN A 238 1.22 -4.68 -8.77
N LEU A 239 1.95 -4.74 -7.66
CA LEU A 239 1.96 -5.92 -6.78
C LEU A 239 0.59 -6.16 -6.13
N TRP A 240 -0.08 -5.11 -5.63
CA TRP A 240 -1.42 -5.25 -5.08
C TRP A 240 -2.47 -5.58 -6.14
N ALA A 241 -2.29 -5.14 -7.38
CA ALA A 241 -3.17 -5.55 -8.48
C ALA A 241 -3.13 -7.07 -8.68
N ILE A 242 -1.94 -7.68 -8.60
CA ILE A 242 -1.77 -9.14 -8.59
C ILE A 242 -2.43 -9.76 -7.35
N VAL A 243 -2.04 -9.31 -6.16
CA VAL A 243 -2.48 -9.93 -4.89
C VAL A 243 -4.00 -9.92 -4.74
N SER A 244 -4.65 -8.82 -5.10
CA SER A 244 -6.10 -8.62 -5.03
C SER A 244 -6.91 -9.19 -6.20
N SER A 245 -6.25 -9.76 -7.21
CA SER A 245 -6.89 -10.18 -8.48
C SER A 245 -7.62 -9.05 -9.20
N LEU A 246 -7.13 -7.82 -9.08
CA LEU A 246 -7.54 -6.71 -9.94
C LEU A 246 -7.00 -6.91 -11.36
N SER A 247 -5.78 -7.45 -11.50
CA SER A 247 -5.28 -7.96 -12.78
C SER A 247 -5.81 -9.36 -13.07
N THR A 248 -6.11 -9.60 -14.35
CA THR A 248 -6.26 -10.96 -14.89
C THR A 248 -4.96 -11.74 -14.76
N SER A 249 -5.02 -13.08 -14.77
CA SER A 249 -3.83 -13.94 -14.77
C SER A 249 -2.79 -13.54 -15.82
N LYS A 250 -3.21 -13.27 -17.08
CA LYS A 250 -2.32 -12.80 -18.15
C LYS A 250 -1.63 -11.46 -17.82
N GLN A 251 -2.36 -10.52 -17.21
CA GLN A 251 -1.77 -9.23 -16.80
C GLN A 251 -0.81 -9.41 -15.63
N SER A 252 -1.16 -10.28 -14.67
CA SER A 252 -0.30 -10.60 -13.52
C SER A 252 1.01 -11.27 -13.96
N GLU A 253 0.95 -12.22 -14.90
CA GLU A 253 2.12 -12.78 -15.57
C GLU A 253 2.93 -11.69 -16.28
N GLY A 254 2.25 -10.79 -17.01
CA GLY A 254 2.89 -9.67 -17.70
C GLY A 254 3.68 -8.75 -16.76
N ILE A 255 3.14 -8.48 -15.56
CA ILE A 255 3.82 -7.67 -14.53
C ILE A 255 5.07 -8.38 -14.01
N LEU A 256 4.98 -9.68 -13.70
CA LEU A 256 6.14 -10.42 -13.20
C LEU A 256 7.21 -10.62 -14.27
N ASN A 257 6.81 -10.82 -15.53
CA ASN A 257 7.74 -10.90 -16.67
C ASN A 257 8.48 -9.56 -16.86
N LEU A 258 7.77 -8.43 -16.78
CA LEU A 258 8.41 -7.12 -16.81
C LEU A 258 9.45 -6.95 -15.69
N ILE A 259 9.11 -7.34 -14.46
CA ILE A 259 10.03 -7.26 -13.31
C ILE A 259 11.25 -8.15 -13.52
N GLU A 260 11.07 -9.34 -14.08
CA GLU A 260 12.17 -10.25 -14.39
C GLU A 260 13.07 -9.74 -15.52
N GLU A 261 12.49 -9.25 -16.62
CA GLU A 261 13.25 -8.72 -17.75
C GLU A 261 13.95 -7.41 -17.42
N LYS A 262 13.35 -6.58 -16.57
CA LYS A 262 13.92 -5.32 -16.07
C LYS A 262 14.46 -5.44 -14.65
N TRP A 263 14.99 -6.62 -14.31
CA TRP A 263 15.50 -6.91 -12.97
C TRP A 263 16.50 -5.87 -12.48
N ASP A 264 17.46 -5.46 -13.32
CA ASP A 264 18.50 -4.50 -12.93
C ASP A 264 17.98 -3.07 -12.72
N ASP A 265 16.83 -2.72 -13.30
CA ASP A 265 16.18 -1.42 -13.10
C ASP A 265 15.22 -1.45 -11.91
N ILE A 266 14.40 -2.50 -11.77
CA ILE A 266 13.30 -2.57 -10.78
C ILE A 266 13.76 -3.21 -9.45
N VAL A 267 14.51 -4.30 -9.52
CA VAL A 267 15.09 -4.97 -8.34
C VAL A 267 16.46 -4.37 -8.00
N ALA A 268 17.24 -4.07 -9.02
CA ALA A 268 18.56 -3.48 -8.91
C ALA A 268 19.47 -4.25 -7.92
N GLN A 269 20.31 -3.55 -7.16
CA GLN A 269 21.14 -4.15 -6.10
C GLN A 269 20.43 -4.18 -4.74
N MET A 270 19.25 -3.58 -4.63
CA MET A 270 18.41 -3.59 -3.44
C MET A 270 16.93 -3.59 -3.84
N PRO A 271 16.20 -4.70 -3.62
CA PRO A 271 14.77 -4.78 -3.88
C PRO A 271 14.00 -3.82 -2.96
N LEU A 272 12.93 -3.17 -3.39
CA LEU A 272 12.51 -2.92 -4.77
C LEU A 272 12.45 -1.42 -5.00
N LYS A 273 12.64 -0.98 -6.24
CA LYS A 273 12.32 0.40 -6.60
C LYS A 273 10.87 0.72 -6.23
N ILE A 274 10.63 1.87 -5.62
CA ILE A 274 9.26 2.33 -5.35
C ILE A 274 8.53 2.72 -6.63
N CYS A 275 9.26 3.36 -7.54
CA CYS A 275 8.81 3.69 -8.88
C CYS A 275 9.98 3.73 -9.88
N TYR A 276 9.66 3.68 -11.17
CA TYR A 276 10.63 3.83 -12.26
C TYR A 276 10.02 4.55 -13.47
N PRO A 277 10.79 5.42 -14.17
CA PRO A 277 12.06 6.01 -13.74
C PRO A 277 11.88 7.09 -12.68
N ALA A 278 13.00 7.63 -12.16
CA ALA A 278 12.98 8.86 -11.37
C ALA A 278 12.70 10.07 -12.27
N LEU A 279 12.06 11.08 -11.70
CA LEU A 279 11.95 12.41 -12.29
C LEU A 279 13.30 13.11 -12.19
N GLU A 280 13.76 13.71 -13.28
CA GLU A 280 15.03 14.41 -13.37
C GLU A 280 14.85 15.87 -13.82
N HIS A 281 15.88 16.68 -13.64
CA HIS A 281 15.96 18.06 -14.15
C HIS A 281 14.69 18.90 -13.94
N GLU A 282 14.06 19.37 -15.01
CA GLU A 282 12.88 20.23 -14.96
C GLU A 282 11.64 19.48 -14.48
N GLU A 283 11.48 18.20 -14.83
CA GLU A 283 10.37 17.38 -14.34
C GLU A 283 10.43 17.26 -12.81
N TRP A 284 11.62 17.03 -12.25
CA TRP A 284 11.80 17.02 -10.81
C TRP A 284 11.44 18.37 -10.19
N ARG A 285 11.92 19.49 -10.74
CA ARG A 285 11.64 20.83 -10.21
C ARG A 285 10.14 21.14 -10.23
N ILE A 286 9.46 20.81 -11.34
CA ILE A 286 8.05 21.15 -11.55
C ILE A 286 7.14 20.23 -10.71
N VAL A 287 7.33 18.91 -10.81
CA VAL A 287 6.42 17.94 -10.19
C VAL A 287 6.61 17.86 -8.68
N THR A 288 7.85 17.94 -8.20
CA THR A 288 8.14 17.86 -6.75
C THR A 288 8.20 19.22 -6.07
N GLY A 289 8.18 20.32 -6.82
CA GLY A 289 8.46 21.66 -6.30
C GLY A 289 9.92 21.85 -5.89
N GLY A 290 10.85 21.05 -6.43
CA GLY A 290 12.26 21.06 -6.05
C GLY A 290 12.53 20.46 -4.67
N ASP A 291 11.76 19.45 -4.27
CA ASP A 291 11.87 18.81 -2.95
C ASP A 291 13.26 18.16 -2.74
N PRO A 292 14.07 18.65 -1.78
CA PRO A 292 15.44 18.19 -1.56
C PRO A 292 15.54 16.78 -0.96
N LYS A 293 14.43 16.19 -0.46
CA LYS A 293 14.38 14.79 0.00
C LYS A 293 14.16 13.83 -1.18
N ASN A 294 13.42 14.29 -2.20
CA ASN A 294 13.03 13.52 -3.38
C ASN A 294 13.89 13.84 -4.61
N THR A 295 15.20 14.02 -4.42
CA THR A 295 16.14 14.16 -5.56
C THR A 295 16.09 12.92 -6.46
N PRO A 296 16.55 13.00 -7.73
CA PRO A 296 16.57 11.87 -8.63
C PRO A 296 17.17 10.61 -7.99
N TRP A 297 16.43 9.51 -8.05
CA TRP A 297 16.80 8.21 -7.48
C TRP A 297 16.96 8.20 -5.95
N SER A 298 16.23 9.07 -5.25
CA SER A 298 16.19 9.15 -3.79
C SER A 298 14.77 9.08 -3.25
N TYR A 299 14.62 8.44 -2.11
CA TYR A 299 13.37 8.39 -1.35
C TYR A 299 12.17 7.96 -2.22
N HIS A 300 11.12 8.78 -2.37
CA HIS A 300 9.97 8.42 -3.20
C HIS A 300 10.21 8.59 -4.70
N ASN A 301 11.26 9.30 -5.10
CA ASN A 301 11.60 9.56 -6.50
C ASN A 301 12.59 8.51 -7.04
N GLY A 302 12.16 7.25 -7.10
CA GLY A 302 12.98 6.14 -7.62
C GLY A 302 13.98 5.56 -6.61
N GLY A 303 13.79 5.77 -5.31
CA GLY A 303 14.52 5.06 -4.27
C GLY A 303 14.18 3.56 -4.24
N SER A 304 15.07 2.76 -3.69
CA SER A 304 14.88 1.32 -3.42
C SER A 304 14.42 1.12 -1.97
N TRP A 305 13.30 0.44 -1.78
CA TRP A 305 12.61 0.28 -0.50
C TRP A 305 12.50 -1.21 -0.12
N PRO A 306 13.32 -1.69 0.83
CA PRO A 306 13.32 -3.10 1.26
C PRO A 306 11.96 -3.60 1.78
N THR A 307 11.15 -2.72 2.37
CA THR A 307 9.80 -3.05 2.85
C THR A 307 8.90 -3.65 1.76
N LEU A 308 9.14 -3.33 0.47
CA LEU A 308 8.34 -3.86 -0.65
C LEU A 308 8.56 -5.37 -0.92
N LEU A 309 9.56 -5.98 -0.28
CA LEU A 309 9.90 -7.40 -0.45
C LEU A 309 8.73 -8.34 -0.13
N TRP A 310 7.94 -8.05 0.90
CA TRP A 310 6.88 -8.97 1.33
C TRP A 310 5.70 -8.98 0.37
N GLN A 311 5.31 -7.82 -0.19
CA GLN A 311 4.27 -7.76 -1.21
C GLN A 311 4.73 -8.46 -2.50
N PHE A 312 6.01 -8.30 -2.86
CA PHE A 312 6.57 -9.00 -4.02
C PHE A 312 6.61 -10.50 -3.80
N THR A 313 7.01 -10.92 -2.60
CA THR A 313 6.99 -12.34 -2.20
C THR A 313 5.58 -12.91 -2.30
N LEU A 314 4.58 -12.16 -1.82
CA LEU A 314 3.19 -12.57 -1.88
C LEU A 314 2.67 -12.69 -3.32
N ALA A 315 2.97 -11.71 -4.18
CA ALA A 315 2.62 -11.74 -5.59
C ALA A 315 3.31 -12.92 -6.34
N CYS A 316 4.60 -13.16 -6.05
CA CYS A 316 5.34 -14.29 -6.60
C CYS A 316 4.75 -15.64 -6.18
N ILE A 317 4.41 -15.82 -4.90
CA ILE A 317 3.80 -17.07 -4.43
C ILE A 317 2.42 -17.28 -5.07
N LYS A 318 1.60 -16.24 -5.13
CA LYS A 318 0.28 -16.30 -5.76
C LYS A 318 0.36 -16.74 -7.23
N MET A 319 1.37 -16.26 -7.95
CA MET A 319 1.59 -16.61 -9.36
C MET A 319 2.44 -17.87 -9.55
N GLU A 320 2.65 -18.67 -8.50
CA GLU A 320 3.44 -19.91 -8.55
C GLU A 320 4.90 -19.72 -9.00
N ARG A 321 5.47 -18.54 -8.73
CA ARG A 321 6.85 -18.13 -9.06
C ARG A 321 7.71 -17.77 -7.84
N PRO A 322 7.79 -18.62 -6.80
CA PRO A 322 8.51 -18.30 -5.55
C PRO A 322 10.03 -18.14 -5.74
N GLU A 323 10.62 -18.66 -6.82
CA GLU A 323 12.03 -18.50 -7.15
C GLU A 323 12.45 -17.04 -7.32
N LEU A 324 11.59 -16.20 -7.91
CA LEU A 324 11.84 -14.75 -8.02
C LEU A 324 11.93 -14.09 -6.64
N ALA A 325 11.01 -14.44 -5.74
CA ALA A 325 11.02 -13.96 -4.37
C ALA A 325 12.27 -14.44 -3.61
N ARG A 326 12.66 -15.71 -3.73
CA ARG A 326 13.90 -16.24 -3.12
C ARG A 326 15.13 -15.49 -3.62
N LYS A 327 15.21 -15.20 -4.92
CA LYS A 327 16.30 -14.43 -5.53
C LYS A 327 16.38 -13.01 -4.96
N ALA A 328 15.23 -12.32 -4.83
CA ALA A 328 15.18 -10.97 -4.27
C ALA A 328 15.54 -10.95 -2.76
N VAL A 329 14.99 -11.88 -1.98
CA VAL A 329 15.30 -12.00 -0.55
C VAL A 329 16.79 -12.29 -0.34
N ALA A 330 17.36 -13.25 -1.08
CA ALA A 330 18.80 -13.56 -0.99
C ALA A 330 19.69 -12.39 -1.41
N LEU A 331 19.22 -11.52 -2.32
CA LEU A 331 19.95 -10.30 -2.68
C LEU A 331 19.93 -9.29 -1.54
N ALA A 332 18.78 -9.03 -0.94
CA ALA A 332 18.64 -8.10 0.19
C ALA A 332 19.41 -8.57 1.43
N GLU A 333 19.35 -9.88 1.74
CA GLU A 333 19.95 -10.50 2.92
C GLU A 333 21.48 -10.30 2.98
N LYS A 334 22.15 -10.13 1.82
CA LYS A 334 23.60 -9.85 1.75
C LYS A 334 23.98 -8.50 2.35
N ARG A 335 23.06 -7.55 2.40
CA ARG A 335 23.34 -6.14 2.69
C ARG A 335 22.56 -5.60 3.87
N LEU A 336 21.29 -5.98 4.04
CA LEU A 336 20.44 -5.46 5.11
C LEU A 336 21.09 -5.52 6.52
N PRO A 337 21.65 -6.65 6.99
CA PRO A 337 22.29 -6.69 8.30
C PRO A 337 23.59 -5.85 8.35
N VAL A 338 24.38 -5.86 7.27
CA VAL A 338 25.65 -5.12 7.18
C VAL A 338 25.41 -3.60 7.20
N ASP A 339 24.37 -3.16 6.51
CA ASP A 339 23.99 -1.76 6.37
C ASP A 339 23.07 -1.30 7.53
N HIS A 340 22.87 -2.12 8.56
CA HIS A 340 22.05 -1.83 9.75
C HIS A 340 20.57 -1.51 9.45
N TRP A 341 19.97 -2.30 8.56
CA TRP A 341 18.53 -2.27 8.24
C TRP A 341 17.98 -0.87 7.88
N PRO A 342 18.49 -0.21 6.83
CA PRO A 342 18.05 1.13 6.45
C PRO A 342 16.59 1.21 6.00
N GLU A 343 16.00 2.40 6.14
CA GLU A 343 14.67 2.75 5.64
C GLU A 343 14.56 2.59 4.12
N TYR A 344 15.54 3.12 3.38
CA TYR A 344 15.59 3.10 1.92
C TYR A 344 17.03 3.24 1.40
N TYR A 345 17.22 2.99 0.11
CA TYR A 345 18.48 3.07 -0.62
C TYR A 345 18.37 3.99 -1.82
N ASP A 346 19.43 4.74 -2.10
CA ASP A 346 19.50 5.72 -3.17
C ASP A 346 20.27 5.22 -4.38
N THR A 347 20.25 6.03 -5.44
CA THR A 347 20.82 5.85 -6.78
C THR A 347 20.05 4.88 -7.65
N ARG A 348 20.25 5.01 -8.97
CA ARG A 348 19.59 4.18 -9.98
C ARG A 348 19.62 2.69 -9.65
N TYR A 349 20.75 2.20 -9.12
CA TYR A 349 20.92 0.79 -8.80
C TYR A 349 20.74 0.42 -7.31
N GLY A 350 20.31 1.35 -6.45
CA GLY A 350 20.13 1.09 -5.01
C GLY A 350 21.46 0.79 -4.29
N ARG A 351 22.57 1.36 -4.78
CA ARG A 351 23.92 1.06 -4.29
C ARG A 351 24.19 1.69 -2.92
N PHE A 352 23.73 2.91 -2.69
CA PHE A 352 24.04 3.65 -1.46
C PHE A 352 22.87 3.62 -0.49
N ILE A 353 23.17 3.59 0.81
CA ILE A 353 22.17 3.84 1.85
C ILE A 353 21.54 5.21 1.59
N GLY A 354 20.22 5.31 1.78
CA GLY A 354 19.47 6.53 1.50
C GLY A 354 20.03 7.72 2.27
N LYS A 355 20.10 8.88 1.61
CA LYS A 355 20.72 10.11 2.13
C LYS A 355 20.21 10.52 3.51
N GLN A 356 18.95 10.24 3.82
CA GLN A 356 18.29 10.54 5.09
C GLN A 356 17.53 9.32 5.64
N ALA A 357 17.97 8.12 5.27
CA ALA A 357 17.38 6.87 5.74
C ALA A 357 17.68 6.67 7.23
N ARG A 358 16.64 6.32 8.00
CA ARG A 358 16.84 5.83 9.38
C ARG A 358 17.39 4.41 9.33
N LEU A 359 18.24 4.08 10.29
CA LEU A 359 18.67 2.71 10.52
C LEU A 359 17.68 2.00 11.43
N HIS A 360 17.72 0.66 11.44
CA HIS A 360 16.77 -0.19 12.17
C HIS A 360 15.31 0.22 11.90
N GLN A 361 15.00 0.51 10.65
CA GLN A 361 13.64 0.82 10.25
C GLN A 361 12.78 -0.44 10.35
N THR A 362 11.72 -0.38 11.14
CA THR A 362 10.96 -1.56 11.57
C THR A 362 10.31 -2.30 10.41
N TRP A 363 9.73 -1.58 9.45
CA TRP A 363 9.10 -2.21 8.28
C TRP A 363 10.10 -2.89 7.33
N THR A 364 11.39 -2.54 7.39
CA THR A 364 12.45 -3.13 6.55
C THR A 364 12.78 -4.50 7.13
N ILE A 365 12.95 -4.54 8.45
CA ILE A 365 13.16 -5.76 9.23
C ILE A 365 11.94 -6.69 9.09
N ALA A 366 10.75 -6.16 9.35
CA ALA A 366 9.50 -6.93 9.31
C ALA A 366 9.16 -7.41 7.89
N GLY A 367 9.41 -6.60 6.86
CA GLY A 367 9.23 -6.99 5.46
C GLY A 367 10.11 -8.17 5.09
N TYR A 368 11.39 -8.14 5.47
CA TYR A 368 12.32 -9.26 5.29
C TYR A 368 11.84 -10.54 6.00
N LEU A 369 11.49 -10.44 7.29
CA LEU A 369 11.00 -11.58 8.08
C LEU A 369 9.71 -12.17 7.50
N THR A 370 8.77 -11.32 7.11
CA THR A 370 7.50 -11.73 6.49
C THR A 370 7.75 -12.47 5.19
N SER A 371 8.65 -11.97 4.34
CA SER A 371 9.05 -12.69 3.12
C SER A 371 9.60 -14.09 3.41
N LYS A 372 10.49 -14.21 4.40
CA LYS A 372 11.08 -15.51 4.79
C LYS A 372 10.00 -16.47 5.33
N LEU A 373 9.10 -16.00 6.17
CA LEU A 373 7.98 -16.77 6.72
C LEU A 373 7.02 -17.25 5.61
N LEU A 374 6.69 -16.40 4.64
CA LEU A 374 5.83 -16.75 3.51
C LEU A 374 6.49 -17.76 2.57
N LEU A 375 7.80 -17.62 2.31
CA LEU A 375 8.53 -18.57 1.46
C LEU A 375 8.65 -19.96 2.09
N ASP A 376 8.75 -20.02 3.42
CA ASP A 376 8.80 -21.28 4.16
C ASP A 376 7.42 -21.94 4.30
N ASN A 377 6.35 -21.15 4.27
CA ASN A 377 4.99 -21.64 4.32
C ASN A 377 4.08 -20.95 3.27
N PRO A 378 4.21 -21.33 1.99
CA PRO A 378 3.45 -20.70 0.90
C PRO A 378 1.94 -20.87 1.04
N GLN A 379 1.46 -21.86 1.79
CA GLN A 379 0.02 -22.05 2.00
C GLN A 379 -0.61 -20.85 2.73
N LEU A 380 0.14 -20.18 3.61
CA LEU A 380 -0.34 -19.00 4.33
C LEU A 380 -0.49 -17.76 3.42
N ALA A 381 0.17 -17.73 2.26
CA ALA A 381 -0.02 -16.69 1.27
C ALA A 381 -1.44 -16.68 0.70
N SER A 382 -2.12 -17.83 0.65
CA SER A 382 -3.51 -17.93 0.19
C SER A 382 -4.49 -17.19 1.09
N ILE A 383 -4.15 -17.01 2.37
CA ILE A 383 -4.97 -16.25 3.34
C ILE A 383 -4.87 -14.74 3.08
N LEU A 384 -3.76 -14.30 2.48
CA LEU A 384 -3.43 -12.89 2.24
C LEU A 384 -3.67 -12.46 0.79
N SER A 385 -4.19 -13.35 -0.06
CA SER A 385 -4.46 -13.09 -1.47
C SER A 385 -5.85 -13.57 -1.87
N TRP A 386 -6.44 -12.96 -2.90
CA TRP A 386 -7.81 -13.24 -3.32
C TRP A 386 -7.82 -13.97 -4.64
N ASN A 387 -8.68 -14.96 -4.86
CA ASN A 387 -8.81 -15.57 -6.19
C ASN A 387 -9.63 -14.67 -7.14
N GLU A 388 -9.48 -14.89 -8.46
CA GLU A 388 -10.35 -14.25 -9.44
C GLU A 388 -11.81 -14.62 -9.15
N ASP A 389 -12.67 -13.62 -9.03
CA ASP A 389 -14.11 -13.83 -8.87
C ASP A 389 -14.75 -14.01 -10.26
N TYR A 390 -14.88 -15.28 -10.66
CA TYR A 390 -15.49 -15.64 -11.94
C TYR A 390 -16.98 -15.26 -12.02
N GLU A 391 -17.70 -15.11 -10.90
CA GLU A 391 -19.10 -14.65 -10.90
C GLU A 391 -19.17 -13.14 -11.20
N LEU A 392 -18.22 -12.34 -10.70
CA LEU A 392 -18.07 -10.92 -11.08
C LEU A 392 -17.68 -10.75 -12.55
N LEU A 393 -16.87 -11.66 -13.10
CA LEU A 393 -16.50 -11.69 -14.52
C LEU A 393 -17.67 -12.12 -15.41
N GLU A 394 -18.45 -13.14 -15.02
CA GLU A 394 -19.65 -13.56 -15.75
C GLU A 394 -20.71 -12.46 -15.77
N ASN A 395 -20.93 -11.76 -14.66
CA ASN A 395 -21.82 -10.58 -14.63
C ASN A 395 -21.31 -9.42 -15.50
N CYS A 396 -20.01 -9.37 -15.81
CA CYS A 396 -19.45 -8.41 -16.76
C CYS A 396 -19.57 -8.85 -18.24
N VAL A 397 -19.79 -10.13 -18.52
CA VAL A 397 -19.81 -10.73 -19.88
C VAL A 397 -21.23 -11.12 -20.33
N CYS A 398 -22.16 -11.39 -19.41
CA CYS A 398 -23.50 -11.93 -19.71
C CYS A 398 -24.57 -10.85 -19.99
N GLY A 399 -24.26 -9.89 -20.87
CA GLY A 399 -25.24 -9.00 -21.50
C GLY A 399 -25.47 -9.27 -22.99
N LEU A 400 -24.66 -10.16 -23.61
CA LEU A 400 -24.61 -10.34 -25.07
C LEU A 400 -25.35 -11.59 -25.58
N LYS A 401 -26.46 -12.00 -24.95
CA LYS A 401 -27.38 -12.98 -25.54
C LYS A 401 -28.84 -12.65 -25.23
N SER A 402 -29.50 -11.90 -26.13
CA SER A 402 -30.74 -12.34 -26.79
C SER A 402 -31.29 -11.27 -27.76
N GLY A 403 -31.68 -11.71 -28.95
CA GLY A 403 -32.83 -11.14 -29.67
C GLY A 403 -32.56 -10.00 -30.65
N ARG A 404 -32.59 -10.33 -31.96
CA ARG A 404 -32.80 -9.38 -33.06
C ARG A 404 -33.91 -8.38 -32.74
N LYS A 405 -33.58 -7.08 -32.65
CA LYS A 405 -34.52 -5.98 -32.93
C LYS A 405 -33.87 -5.00 -33.88
N LYS A 406 -34.43 -4.88 -35.09
CA LYS A 406 -34.15 -3.78 -36.01
C LYS A 406 -34.65 -2.49 -35.36
N CYS A 407 -33.75 -1.59 -34.97
CA CYS A 407 -34.11 -0.22 -34.61
C CYS A 407 -33.81 0.68 -35.80
N SER A 408 -34.86 1.25 -36.39
CA SER A 408 -34.78 2.24 -37.47
C SER A 408 -34.27 3.58 -36.94
N ARG A 409 -33.27 4.16 -37.64
CA ARG A 409 -32.78 5.53 -37.40
C ARG A 409 -33.87 6.54 -37.77
N LEU A 410 -34.27 7.39 -36.84
CA LEU A 410 -34.77 8.72 -37.15
C LEU A 410 -33.62 9.70 -36.91
N THR A 411 -33.02 10.17 -37.99
CA THR A 411 -32.02 11.25 -38.01
C THR A 411 -32.67 12.55 -37.54
N ALA A 412 -32.22 13.09 -36.40
CA ALA A 412 -32.53 14.46 -36.00
C ALA A 412 -31.84 15.43 -36.97
N ARG A 413 -32.63 16.30 -37.59
CA ARG A 413 -32.18 17.37 -38.50
C ARG A 413 -31.41 18.43 -37.71
N SER A 414 -30.26 18.82 -38.27
CA SER A 414 -29.47 19.98 -37.86
C SER A 414 -30.26 21.28 -38.10
N HIS A 415 -30.45 22.08 -37.04
CA HIS A 415 -30.79 23.50 -37.18
C HIS A 415 -29.48 24.30 -37.21
N VAL A 416 -29.12 24.77 -38.40
CA VAL A 416 -28.23 25.92 -38.59
C VAL A 416 -29.13 27.14 -38.52
N ALA A 417 -28.77 28.11 -37.67
CA ALA A 417 -29.39 29.44 -37.63
C ALA A 417 -28.68 30.35 -38.63
N ASP A 418 -29.46 31.17 -39.34
CA ASP A 418 -28.98 32.32 -40.12
C ASP A 418 -28.40 33.42 -39.22
#